data_AF-A0A524MWX2-F1
#
_entry.id   AF-A0A524MWX2-F1
#
_cell.length_a   1.000
_cell.length_b   1.000
_cell.length_c   1.000
_cell.angle_alpha   90.00
_cell.angle_beta   90.00
_cell.angle_gamma   90.00
#
_symmetry.space_group_name_H-M   'P 1'
#
loop_
_entity.id
_entity.type
_entity.pdbx_description
1 polymer ?
#
loop_
_entity_poly.entity_id
_entity_poly.type
_entity_poly.pdbx_seq_one_letter_code
_entity_poly.pdbx_strand_id
1 'polypeptide(L)'
;MSCRVLVLNGPNLNLLGTRETDVYGTATLESILADLRAAAAGHGFEIYDIQSNSEGALIDALQEARNRADGVIFNPGAYTHYS
;
A
#
# COMPACT_ATOMS: atom_id res chain seq x y z
N MET A 1 17.27 -0.79 15.79
CA MET A 1 16.34 -1.65 15.06
C MET A 1 15.46 -0.74 14.22
N SER A 2 15.25 -1.04 12.93
CA SER A 2 14.34 -0.28 12.07
C SER A 2 12.91 -0.76 12.32
N CYS A 3 11.96 0.16 12.43
CA CYS A 3 10.54 -0.17 12.60
C CYS A 3 9.93 -0.52 11.24
N ARG A 4 9.31 -1.68 11.11
CA ARG A 4 8.86 -2.22 9.82
C ARG A 4 7.37 -2.01 9.61
N VAL A 5 7.00 -1.39 8.50
CA VAL A 5 5.61 -1.03 8.20
C VAL A 5 5.17 -1.71 6.91
N LEU A 6 4.04 -2.42 6.96
CA LEU A 6 3.34 -2.90 5.77
C LEU A 6 2.48 -1.77 5.20
N VAL A 7 2.63 -1.50 3.91
CA VAL A 7 1.71 -0.65 3.15
C VAL A 7 0.85 -1.55 2.25
N LEU A 8 -0.41 -1.72 2.62
CA LEU A 8 -1.36 -2.58 1.92
C LEU A 8 -2.28 -1.72 1.04
N ASN A 9 -2.48 -2.15 -0.21
CA ASN A 9 -3.32 -1.46 -1.17
C ASN A 9 -4.35 -2.42 -1.77
N GLY A 10 -5.62 -2.06 -1.65
CA GLY A 10 -6.75 -2.83 -2.13
C GLY A 10 -7.00 -2.72 -3.65
N PRO A 11 -8.20 -3.09 -4.09
CA PRO A 11 -8.52 -3.27 -5.50
C PRO A 11 -8.41 -1.99 -6.32
N ASN A 12 -8.00 -2.17 -7.57
CA ASN A 12 -7.88 -1.15 -8.62
C ASN A 12 -6.81 -0.07 -8.37
N LEU A 13 -6.15 -0.04 -7.21
CA LEU A 13 -5.07 0.92 -6.94
C LEU A 13 -3.83 0.66 -7.81
N ASN A 14 -3.67 -0.55 -8.35
CA ASN A 14 -2.66 -0.83 -9.38
C ASN A 14 -2.89 -0.06 -10.69
N LEU A 15 -4.08 0.52 -10.91
CA LEU A 15 -4.41 1.29 -12.11
C LEU A 15 -4.15 2.80 -11.94
N LEU A 16 -3.67 3.25 -10.77
CA LEU A 16 -3.29 4.64 -10.55
C LEU A 16 -2.29 5.13 -11.62
N GLY A 17 -2.49 6.36 -12.10
CA GLY A 17 -1.66 6.99 -13.13
C GLY A 17 -1.88 6.47 -14.56
N THR A 18 -2.82 5.55 -14.79
CA THR A 18 -3.11 5.02 -16.14
C THR A 18 -4.44 5.50 -16.73
N ARG A 19 -5.35 6.02 -15.91
CA ARG A 19 -6.70 6.44 -16.34
C ARG A 19 -6.84 7.96 -16.33
N GLU A 20 -7.26 8.52 -17.46
CA GLU A 20 -7.67 9.94 -17.61
C GLU A 20 -6.69 10.89 -16.89
N THR A 21 -5.40 10.79 -17.23
CA THR A 21 -4.29 11.43 -16.50
C THR A 21 -4.40 12.96 -16.41
N ASP A 22 -5.10 13.58 -17.36
CA ASP A 22 -5.37 15.02 -17.36
C ASP A 22 -6.34 15.43 -16.23
N VAL A 23 -7.09 14.47 -15.67
CA VAL A 23 -8.05 14.67 -14.58
C VAL A 23 -7.52 14.13 -13.25
N TYR A 24 -6.90 12.95 -13.24
CA TYR A 24 -6.51 12.24 -12.02
C TYR A 24 -5.00 12.30 -11.71
N GLY A 25 -4.22 12.96 -12.57
CA GLY A 25 -2.77 13.01 -12.47
C GLY A 25 -2.09 11.74 -12.99
N THR A 26 -0.76 11.81 -13.05
CA THR A 26 0.10 10.75 -13.62
C THR A 26 0.79 9.90 -12.54
N ALA A 27 0.52 10.16 -11.27
CA ALA A 27 1.16 9.43 -10.18
C ALA A 27 0.70 7.97 -10.19
N THR A 28 1.65 7.06 -10.43
CA THR A 28 1.41 5.62 -10.36
C THR A 28 1.55 5.15 -8.92
N LEU A 29 0.95 4.00 -8.60
CA LEU A 29 1.13 3.37 -7.29
C LEU A 29 2.62 3.14 -6.98
N GLU A 30 3.40 2.73 -7.98
CA GLU A 30 4.84 2.53 -7.84
C GLU A 30 5.58 3.83 -7.47
N SER A 31 5.25 4.96 -8.12
CA SER A 31 5.86 6.26 -7.80
C SER A 31 5.53 6.71 -6.37
N ILE A 32 4.28 6.54 -5.94
CA ILE A 32 3.84 6.86 -4.59
C ILE A 32 4.58 6.01 -3.56
N LEU A 33 4.74 4.70 -3.82
CA LEU A 33 5.46 3.80 -2.93
C LEU A 33 6.96 4.11 -2.88
N ALA A 34 7.56 4.54 -3.98
CA ALA A 34 8.96 4.98 -4.00
C ALA A 34 9.18 6.22 -3.13
N ASP A 35 8.31 7.23 -3.28
CA ASP A 35 8.34 8.45 -2.46
C ASP A 35 8.13 8.12 -0.98
N LEU A 36 7.19 7.23 -0.68
CA LEU A 36 6.90 6.81 0.69
C LEU A 36 8.07 6.06 1.33
N ARG A 37 8.74 5.15 0.60
CA ARG A 37 9.96 4.46 1.07
C ARG A 37 11.09 5.44 1.34
N ALA A 38 11.29 6.43 0.45
CA ALA A 38 12.31 7.46 0.61
C ALA A 38 12.06 8.33 1.86
N ALA A 39 10.82 8.76 2.07
CA ALA A 39 10.43 9.52 3.26
C ALA A 39 10.60 8.69 4.54
N ALA A 40 10.13 7.43 4.54
CA ALA A 40 10.19 6.53 5.68
C ALA A 40 11.63 6.22 6.13
N ALA A 41 12.54 6.03 5.17
CA ALA A 41 13.95 5.80 5.46
C ALA A 41 14.59 6.96 6.25
N GLY A 42 14.21 8.20 5.95
CA GLY A 42 14.64 9.39 6.69
C GLY A 42 14.20 9.43 8.17
N HIS A 43 13.20 8.62 8.52
CA HIS A 43 12.63 8.53 9.86
C HIS A 43 12.93 7.20 10.57
N GLY A 44 13.77 6.33 9.99
CA GLY A 44 14.14 5.04 10.59
C GLY A 44 13.07 3.96 10.48
N PHE A 45 12.20 4.06 9.46
CA PHE A 45 11.22 3.04 9.12
C PHE A 45 11.62 2.29 7.85
N GLU A 46 11.36 0.99 7.81
CA GLU A 46 11.43 0.16 6.61
C GLU A 46 10.02 -0.13 6.11
N ILE A 47 9.77 0.13 4.83
CA ILE A 47 8.47 -0.16 4.20
C ILE A 47 8.61 -1.38 3.30
N TYR A 48 7.64 -2.28 3.44
CA TYR A 48 7.29 -3.24 2.41
C TYR A 48 5.81 -3.12 2.10
N ASP A 49 5.42 -3.50 0.90
CA ASP A 49 4.10 -3.20 0.35
C ASP A 49 3.53 -4.37 -0.43
N ILE A 50 2.20 -4.43 -0.42
CA ILE A 50 1.41 -5.40 -1.14
C ILE A 50 0.24 -4.66 -1.78
N GLN A 51 -0.03 -4.95 -3.05
CA GLN A 51 -1.28 -4.56 -3.70
C GLN A 51 -2.01 -5.83 -4.15
N SER A 52 -3.33 -5.88 -3.94
CA SER A 52 -4.15 -6.97 -4.45
C SER A 52 -5.57 -6.53 -4.75
N ASN A 53 -6.14 -7.12 -5.80
CA ASN A 53 -7.57 -7.04 -6.13
C ASN A 53 -8.40 -8.14 -5.45
N SER A 54 -7.74 -9.12 -4.83
CA SER A 54 -8.38 -10.23 -4.11
C SER A 54 -8.46 -9.91 -2.62
N GLU A 55 -9.67 -9.86 -2.09
CA GLU A 55 -9.96 -9.69 -0.65
C GLU A 55 -9.22 -10.73 0.20
N GLY A 56 -9.26 -12.01 -0.19
CA GLY A 56 -8.57 -13.07 0.54
C GLY A 56 -7.07 -12.82 0.66
N ALA A 57 -6.41 -12.39 -0.42
CA ALA A 57 -4.98 -12.07 -0.37
C ALA A 57 -4.66 -10.85 0.51
N LEU A 58 -5.57 -9.87 0.62
CA LEU A 58 -5.43 -8.74 1.54
C LEU A 58 -5.57 -9.20 2.99
N ILE A 59 -6.51 -10.10 3.28
CA ILE A 59 -6.70 -10.72 4.59
C ILE A 59 -5.46 -11.53 4.98
N ASP A 60 -4.96 -12.37 4.08
CA ASP A 60 -3.77 -13.19 4.31
C ASP A 60 -2.55 -12.31 4.63
N ALA A 61 -2.35 -11.24 3.85
CA ALA A 61 -1.30 -10.26 4.09
C ALA A 61 -1.41 -9.60 5.48
N LEU A 62 -2.62 -9.24 5.92
CA LEU A 62 -2.87 -8.70 7.26
C LEU A 62 -2.57 -9.70 8.37
N GLN A 63 -2.93 -10.98 8.17
CA GLN A 63 -2.64 -12.04 9.13
C GLN A 63 -1.13 -12.28 9.26
N GLU A 64 -0.41 -12.32 8.13
CA GLU A 64 1.05 -12.45 8.10
C GLU A 64 1.76 -11.26 8.75
N ALA A 65 1.23 -10.05 8.57
CA ALA A 65 1.83 -8.81 9.09
C ALA A 65 2.02 -8.85 10.61
N ARG A 66 1.17 -9.58 11.34
CA ARG A 66 1.30 -9.74 12.81
C ARG A 66 2.67 -10.25 13.26
N ASN A 67 3.38 -10.99 12.42
CA ASN A 67 4.69 -11.56 12.72
C ASN A 67 5.85 -10.84 12.00
N ARG A 68 5.55 -9.86 11.14
CA ARG A 68 6.51 -9.30 10.18
C ARG A 68 6.58 -7.78 10.18
N ALA A 69 5.57 -7.10 10.71
CA ALA A 69 5.47 -5.65 10.78
C ALA A 69 5.12 -5.18 12.20
N ASP A 70 5.65 -4.02 12.53
CA ASP A 70 5.32 -3.25 13.72
C ASP A 70 4.06 -2.39 13.50
N GLY A 71 3.69 -2.13 12.24
CA GLY A 71 2.50 -1.37 11.87
C GLY A 71 2.01 -1.62 10.45
N VAL A 72 0.74 -1.28 10.19
CA VAL A 72 0.11 -1.40 8.88
C VAL A 72 -0.53 -0.08 8.48
N ILE A 73 -0.27 0.37 7.26
CA ILE A 73 -1.02 1.41 6.56
C ILE A 73 -1.83 0.70 5.48
N PHE A 74 -3.16 0.81 5.52
CA PHE A 74 -4.02 0.13 4.56
C PHE A 74 -4.92 1.13 3.84
N ASN A 75 -4.81 1.18 2.51
CA ASN A 75 -5.82 1.77 1.64
C ASN A 75 -6.67 0.64 1.03
N PRO A 76 -7.89 0.37 1.54
CA PRO A 76 -8.71 -0.75 1.07
C PRO A 76 -9.36 -0.49 -0.29
N GLY A 77 -9.20 0.70 -0.87
CA GLY A 77 -9.95 1.11 -2.06
C GLY A 77 -11.45 0.95 -1.83
N ALA A 78 -12.13 0.29 -2.80
CA ALA A 78 -13.57 0.07 -2.75
C ALA A 78 -14.03 -0.78 -1.55
N TYR A 79 -13.18 -1.69 -1.04
CA TYR A 79 -13.55 -2.57 0.08
C TYR A 79 -13.90 -1.80 1.37
N THR A 80 -13.46 -0.55 1.51
CA THR A 80 -13.82 0.34 2.64
C THR A 80 -15.33 0.47 2.85
N HIS A 81 -16.15 0.23 1.82
CA HIS A 81 -17.59 0.48 1.86
C HIS A 81 -18.44 -0.77 2.13
N TYR A 82 -17.88 -1.97 2.00
CA TYR A 82 -18.70 -3.19 2.03
C TYR A 82 -17.98 -4.45 2.55
N SER A 83 -16.75 -4.32 3.04
CA SER A 83 -15.97 -5.37 3.73
C SER A 83 -15.75 -4.96 5.18
#